data_AF-N6YKH2-F1
#
_entry.id   AF-N6YKH2-F1
#
_cell.length_a   1.000
_cell.length_b   1.000
_cell.length_c   1.000
_cell.angle_alpha   90.00
_cell.angle_beta   90.00
_cell.angle_gamma   90.00
#
_symmetry.space_group_name_H-M   'P 1'
#
loop_
_entity.id
_entity.type
_entity.pdbx_description
1 polymer ?
#
loop_
_entity_poly.entity_id
_entity_poly.type
_entity_poly.pdbx_seq_one_letter_code
_entity_poly.pdbx_strand_id
1 'polypeptide(L)' 'MCPDTGWCEGCQRTIDEITRWSRSSDDERRTILAAVAERREWLGATAPIAETRA' A
#
# COMPACT_ATOMS: atom_id res chain seq x y z
N MET A 1 -6.02 -6.43 -7.06
CA MET A 1 -4.73 -6.75 -6.41
C MET A 1 -3.77 -6.98 -7.55
N CYS A 2 -2.70 -6.21 -7.62
CA CYS A 2 -1.78 -6.21 -8.76
C CYS A 2 -0.99 -7.52 -8.79
N PRO A 3 -0.95 -8.24 -9.93
CA PRO A 3 -0.21 -9.50 -10.05
C PRO A 3 1.32 -9.32 -9.94
N ASP A 4 1.85 -8.14 -10.29
CA ASP A 4 3.30 -7.88 -10.29
C ASP A 4 3.85 -7.55 -8.89
N THR A 5 3.07 -6.81 -8.09
CA THR A 5 3.51 -6.35 -6.76
C THR A 5 2.87 -7.11 -5.61
N GLY A 6 1.76 -7.81 -5.86
CA GLY A 6 0.97 -8.45 -4.81
C GLY A 6 0.30 -7.44 -3.87
N TRP A 7 0.12 -6.17 -4.29
CA TRP A 7 -0.51 -5.14 -3.48
C TRP A 7 -1.93 -4.80 -3.96
N CYS A 8 -2.77 -4.36 -3.04
CA CYS A 8 -4.06 -3.78 -3.37
C CYS A 8 -3.86 -2.45 -4.13
N GLU A 9 -4.51 -2.28 -5.27
CA GLU A 9 -4.34 -1.10 -6.14
C GLU A 9 -4.90 0.19 -5.52
N GLY A 10 -5.79 0.11 -4.54
CA GLY A 10 -6.31 1.28 -3.83
C GLY A 10 -5.55 1.64 -2.55
N CYS A 11 -5.25 0.63 -1.72
CA CYS A 11 -4.66 0.85 -0.39
C CYS A 11 -3.19 0.44 -0.25
N GLN A 12 -2.60 -0.22 -1.24
CA GLN A 12 -1.20 -0.65 -1.29
C GLN A 12 -0.79 -1.60 -0.15
N ARG A 13 -1.78 -2.26 0.48
CA ARG A 13 -1.60 -3.35 1.43
C ARG A 13 -1.63 -4.71 0.75
N THR A 14 -1.03 -5.72 1.36
CA THR A 14 -1.19 -7.13 0.97
C THR A 14 -2.53 -7.69 1.44
N ILE A 15 -2.94 -8.84 0.91
CA ILE A 15 -4.16 -9.53 1.36
C ILE A 15 -4.08 -9.92 2.83
N ASP A 16 -2.90 -10.36 3.30
CA ASP A 16 -2.68 -10.75 4.68
C ASP A 16 -2.82 -9.55 5.63
N GLU A 17 -2.28 -8.39 5.24
CA GLU A 17 -2.41 -7.15 5.99
C GLU A 17 -3.87 -6.68 6.06
N ILE A 18 -4.65 -6.87 4.98
CA ILE A 18 -6.07 -6.52 4.95
C ILE A 18 -6.89 -7.45 5.83
N THR A 19 -6.69 -8.76 5.71
CA THR A 19 -7.46 -9.78 6.43
C THR A 19 -7.20 -9.76 7.94
N ARG A 20 -5.97 -9.47 8.36
CA ARG A 20 -5.61 -9.42 9.79
C ARG A 20 -5.82 -8.06 10.46
N TRP A 21 -6.16 -7.01 9.70
CA TRP A 21 -6.18 -5.61 10.16
C TRP A 21 -7.01 -5.38 11.44
N SER A 22 -8.19 -5.99 11.54
CA SER A 22 -9.08 -5.84 12.71
C SER A 22 -8.49 -6.45 13.98
N ARG A 23 -7.57 -7.41 13.84
CA ARG A 23 -6.92 -8.13 14.95
C ARG A 23 -5.50 -7.64 15.25
N SER A 24 -4.92 -6.82 14.37
CA SER A 24 -3.60 -6.24 14.60
C SER A 24 -3.57 -5.35 15.84
N SER A 25 -2.44 -5.34 16.52
CA SER A 25 -2.14 -4.33 17.54
C SER A 25 -1.86 -2.97 16.91
N ASP A 26 -1.84 -1.91 17.71
CA ASP A 26 -1.56 -0.56 17.19
C ASP A 26 -0.11 -0.39 16.71
N ASP A 27 0.84 -1.13 17.29
CA ASP A 27 2.22 -1.19 16.79
C ASP A 27 2.30 -1.86 15.41
N GLU A 28 1.59 -2.98 15.23
CA GLU A 28 1.49 -3.64 13.93
C GLU A 28 0.79 -2.76 12.90
N ARG A 29 -0.29 -2.08 13.27
CA ARG A 29 -0.99 -1.15 12.38
C ARG A 29 -0.07 -0.03 11.92
N ARG A 30 0.70 0.57 12.84
CA ARG A 30 1.70 1.60 12.50
C ARG A 30 2.76 1.07 11.54
N THR A 31 3.26 -0.14 11.78
CA THR A 31 4.24 -0.80 10.91
C THR A 31 3.68 -1.02 9.50
N ILE A 32 2.45 -1.53 9.40
CA ILE A 32 1.76 -1.74 8.12
C ILE A 32 1.58 -0.40 7.38
N LEU A 33 1.15 0.65 8.08
CA LEU A 33 0.93 1.96 7.48
C LEU A 33 2.24 2.61 7.00
N ALA A 34 3.35 2.44 7.73
CA ALA A 34 4.67 2.90 7.31
C ALA A 34 5.10 2.20 6.01
N ALA A 35 4.96 0.86 5.95
CA ALA A 35 5.26 0.11 4.73
C ALA A 35 4.35 0.52 3.56
N VAL A 36 3.07 0.80 3.81
CA VAL A 36 2.15 1.32 2.78
C VAL A 36 2.61 2.67 2.23
N ALA A 37 3.10 3.58 3.08
CA ALA A 37 3.63 4.85 2.64
C ALA A 37 4.84 4.65 1.71
N GLU A 38 5.80 3.79 2.08
CA GLU A 38 6.95 3.46 1.24
C GLU A 38 6.54 2.86 -0.11
N ARG A 39 5.54 1.96 -0.12
CA ARG A 39 5.01 1.37 -1.37
C ARG A 39 4.34 2.41 -2.27
N ARG A 40 3.64 3.40 -1.69
CA ARG A 40 3.04 4.51 -2.45
C ARG A 40 4.12 5.39 -3.08
N GLU A 41 5.18 5.69 -2.34
CA GLU A 41 6.34 6.41 -2.88
C GLU A 41 7.00 5.62 -4.02
N TRP A 42 7.20 4.31 -3.85
CA TRP A 42 7.74 3.46 -4.92
C TRP A 42 6.88 3.46 -6.18
N LEU A 43 5.54 3.42 -6.03
CA LEU A 43 4.61 3.52 -7.15
C LEU A 43 4.60 4.92 -7.77
N GLY A 44 4.73 5.99 -6.98
CA GLY A 44 4.87 7.35 -7.50
C GLY A 44 6.19 7.57 -8.24
N ALA A 45 7.26 6.91 -7.78
CA ALA A 45 8.57 6.92 -8.43
C ALA A 45 8.62 6.03 -9.68
N THR A 46 7.80 4.98 -9.73
CA THR A 46 7.76 3.99 -10.84
C THR A 46 6.68 4.31 -11.88
N ALA A 47 5.62 5.03 -11.49
CA ALA A 47 4.60 5.48 -12.42
C ALA A 47 5.20 6.56 -13.35
N PRO A 48 4.96 6.49 -14.67
CA PRO A 48 5.19 7.66 -15.50
C PRO A 48 4.33 8.80 -14.92
N ILE A 49 4.88 10.01 -14.88
CA ILE A 49 4.21 11.26 -14.48
C ILE A 49 2.84 11.40 -15.18
N ALA A 50 1.81 10.76 -14.64
CA ALA A 50 0.45 10.83 -15.13
C ALA A 50 -0.17 12.09 -14.54
N GLU A 51 -0.02 13.15 -15.33
CA GLU A 51 -0.63 14.47 -15.26
C GLU A 51 -1.73 14.63 -14.20
N THR A 52 -1.43 15.48 -13.21
CA THR A 52 -2.41 16.13 -12.34
C THR A 52 -3.56 16.67 -13.19
N ARG A 53 -4.74 16.03 -13.13
CA ARG A 53 -5.95 16.60 -13.72
C ARG A 53 -6.24 17.94 -13.05
N ALA A 54 -6.25 18.99 -13.88
CA ALA A 54 -6.73 20.33 -13.60
C ALA A 54 -8.18 20.36 -13.12
#